data_AF-A0A2L2N4H6-F1
#
_entry.id   AF-A0A2L2N4H6-F1
#
_cell.length_a   1.000
_cell.length_b   1.000
_cell.length_c   1.000
_cell.angle_alpha   90.00
_cell.angle_beta   90.00
_cell.angle_gamma   90.00
#
_symmetry.space_group_name_H-M   'P 1'
#
loop_
_entity.id
_entity.type
_entity.pdbx_description
1 polymer ?
#
loop_
_entity_poly.entity_id
_entity_poly.type
_entity_poly.pdbx_seq_one_letter_code
_entity_poly.pdbx_strand_id
1 'polypeptide(L)' 'MEIKLTTAEIRTILQGCQHTLRLVQSSRDYRNIQSSQYFSTTNNVVLNDAFSILGEIVDAIEQVEQFSQQGESSHGTGN' A
#
# COMPACT_ATOMS: atom_id res chain seq x y z
N MET A 1 12.17 -13.61 -16.20
CA MET A 1 11.67 -14.39 -15.05
C MET A 1 10.48 -13.64 -14.50
N GLU A 2 9.30 -14.25 -14.43
CA GLU A 2 8.11 -13.68 -13.81
C GLU A 2 8.02 -14.19 -12.37
N ILE A 3 7.93 -13.28 -11.40
CA ILE A 3 7.76 -13.64 -9.99
C ILE A 3 6.26 -13.78 -9.75
N LYS A 4 5.82 -14.95 -9.27
CA LYS A 4 4.44 -15.18 -8.84
C LYS A 4 4.34 -14.94 -7.34
N LEU A 5 3.51 -13.98 -6.95
CA LEU A 5 3.15 -13.72 -5.56
C LEU A 5 1.65 -13.96 -5.41
N THR A 6 1.26 -14.57 -4.29
CA THR A 6 -0.12 -14.61 -3.84
C THR A 6 -0.57 -13.21 -3.44
N THR A 7 -1.88 -12.97 -3.46
CA THR A 7 -2.45 -11.70 -2.98
C THR A 7 -2.05 -11.39 -1.53
N ALA A 8 -1.99 -12.41 -0.67
CA ALA A 8 -1.53 -12.27 0.70
C ALA A 8 -0.07 -11.80 0.79
N GLU A 9 0.82 -12.36 -0.03
CA GLU A 9 2.22 -11.91 -0.10
C GLU A 9 2.33 -10.48 -0.61
N ILE A 10 1.56 -10.13 -1.65
CA ILE A 10 1.51 -8.75 -2.18
C ILE A 10 1.09 -7.77 -1.08
N ARG A 11 -0.02 -8.03 -0.37
CA ARG A 11 -0.46 -7.17 0.75
C ARG A 11 0.58 -7.06 1.85
N THR A 12 1.18 -8.19 2.24
CA THR A 12 2.20 -8.23 3.30
C THR A 12 3.38 -7.33 2.95
N ILE A 13 3.85 -7.37 1.70
CA ILE A 13 4.93 -6.52 1.21
C ILE A 13 4.52 -5.04 1.26
N LEU A 14 3.34 -4.70 0.73
CA LEU A 14 2.86 -3.31 0.70
C LEU A 14 2.65 -2.73 2.11
N GLN A 15 2.07 -3.51 3.03
CA GLN A 15 1.91 -3.14 4.43
C GLN A 15 3.26 -2.98 5.15
N GLY A 16 4.23 -3.86 4.86
CA GLY A 16 5.60 -3.75 5.35
C GLY A 16 6.30 -2.46 4.87
N CYS A 17 6.14 -2.11 3.60
CA CYS A 17 6.59 -0.83 3.06
C CYS A 17 5.93 0.34 3.79
N GLN A 18 4.60 0.30 3.96
CA GLN A 18 3.89 1.36 4.67
C GLN A 18 4.40 1.54 6.10
N HIS A 19 4.66 0.45 6.83
CA HIS A 19 5.19 0.50 8.18
C HIS A 19 6.59 1.12 8.23
N THR A 20 7.48 0.70 7.32
CA THR A 20 8.85 1.23 7.26
C THR A 20 8.88 2.71 6.86
N LEU A 21 8.02 3.16 5.94
CA LEU A 21 7.90 4.59 5.62
C LEU A 21 7.40 5.42 6.82
N ARG A 22 6.46 4.90 7.62
CA ARG A 22 6.03 5.58 8.87
C ARG A 22 7.20 5.75 9.85
N LEU A 23 8.10 4.75 9.94
CA LEU A 23 9.31 4.89 10.76
C LEU A 23 10.22 6.00 10.23
N VAL A 24 10.42 6.09 8.91
CA VAL A 24 11.20 7.19 8.29
C VAL A 24 10.56 8.55 8.59
N GLN A 25 9.25 8.67 8.46
CA GLN A 25 8.53 9.92 8.76
C GLN A 25 8.65 10.34 10.24
N SER A 26 8.72 9.36 11.14
CA SER A 26 8.93 9.59 12.57
C SER A 26 10.35 10.07 12.90
N SER A 27 11.30 9.94 11.98
CA SER A 27 12.67 10.43 12.16
C SER A 27 12.76 11.96 12.10
N ARG A 28 13.48 12.55 13.06
CA ARG A 28 13.79 13.98 13.06
C ARG A 28 14.64 14.37 11.85
N ASP A 29 15.59 13.51 11.47
CA ASP A 29 16.51 13.79 10.37
C ASP A 29 15.76 13.88 9.04
N TYR A 30 14.82 12.95 8.80
CA TYR A 30 13.98 13.01 7.61
C TYR A 30 13.10 14.26 7.59
N ARG A 31 12.47 14.63 8.71
CA ARG A 31 11.67 15.87 8.79
C ARG A 31 12.51 17.11 8.48
N ASN A 32 13.74 17.17 8.95
CA ASN A 32 14.66 18.27 8.63
C ASN A 32 14.96 18.31 7.12
N ILE A 33 15.26 17.15 6.51
CA ILE A 33 15.49 17.03 5.06
C ILE A 33 14.27 17.52 4.28
N GLN A 34 13.07 17.03 4.59
CA GLN A 34 11.85 17.38 3.87
C GLN A 34 11.46 18.86 4.05
N SER A 35 11.78 19.47 5.19
CA SER A 35 11.51 20.89 5.46
C SER A 35 12.47 21.87 4.75
N SER A 36 13.53 21.35 4.13
CA SER A 36 14.52 22.15 3.42
C SER A 36 13.91 22.85 2.20
N GLN A 37 14.28 24.11 1.97
CA GLN A 37 13.93 24.84 0.73
C GLN A 37 14.49 24.18 -0.55
N TYR A 38 15.48 23.29 -0.40
CA TYR A 38 16.08 22.55 -1.51
C TYR A 38 15.41 21.19 -1.75
N PHE A 39 14.46 20.80 -0.89
CA PHE A 39 13.71 19.57 -1.08
C PHE A 39 12.69 19.77 -2.20
N SER A 40 12.81 18.97 -3.26
CA SER A 40 11.85 18.94 -4.35
C SER A 40 11.73 17.52 -4.89
N THR A 41 10.55 17.21 -5.41
CA THR A 41 10.28 15.97 -6.15
C THR A 41 9.64 16.33 -7.48
N THR A 42 9.85 15.51 -8.50
CA THR A 42 9.40 15.80 -9.89
C THR A 42 7.88 16.02 -9.99
N ASN A 43 7.11 15.46 -9.05
CA ASN A 43 5.65 15.48 -9.03
C ASN A 43 5.05 16.01 -7.71
N ASN A 44 5.83 16.73 -6.90
CA ASN A 44 5.42 17.25 -5.58
C ASN A 44 4.95 16.18 -4.57
N VAL A 45 5.29 14.91 -4.82
CA VAL A 45 5.01 13.81 -3.88
C VAL A 45 5.98 13.89 -2.71
N VAL A 46 5.44 13.81 -1.50
CA VAL A 46 6.20 13.68 -0.24
C VAL A 46 6.00 12.30 0.38
N LEU A 47 6.79 11.95 1.40
CA LEU A 47 6.70 10.64 2.04
C LEU A 47 5.30 10.32 2.58
N ASN A 48 4.59 11.36 3.03
CA ASN A 48 3.22 11.23 3.54
C ASN A 48 2.26 10.71 2.46
N ASP A 49 2.42 11.17 1.23
CA ASP A 49 1.60 10.73 0.10
C ASP A 49 1.94 9.27 -0.24
N ALA A 50 3.22 8.91 -0.23
CA ALA A 50 3.68 7.56 -0.54
C ALA A 50 3.08 6.50 0.39
N PHE A 51 3.08 6.71 1.72
CA PHE A 51 2.47 5.73 2.62
C PHE A 51 0.93 5.74 2.55
N SER A 52 0.32 6.89 2.24
CA SER A 52 -1.14 7.00 2.09
C SER A 52 -1.61 6.18 0.88
N ILE A 53 -0.95 6.36 -0.26
CA ILE A 53 -1.22 5.61 -1.50
C ILE A 53 -1.01 4.10 -1.29
N LEU A 54 0.03 3.69 -0.57
CA LEU A 54 0.23 2.26 -0.24
C LEU A 54 -0.95 1.70 0.56
N GLY A 55 -1.51 2.47 1.50
CA GLY A 55 -2.73 2.09 2.23
C GLY A 55 -3.93 1.92 1.31
N GLU A 56 -4.18 2.91 0.44
CA GLU A 56 -5.27 2.85 -0.54
C GLU A 56 -5.18 1.63 -1.46
N ILE A 57 -3.97 1.27 -1.91
CA ILE A 57 -3.75 0.07 -2.73
C ILE A 57 -4.05 -1.20 -1.94
N VAL A 58 -3.62 -1.28 -0.68
CA VAL A 58 -3.91 -2.43 0.19
C VAL A 58 -5.42 -2.61 0.39
N ASP A 59 -6.13 -1.51 0.66
CA ASP A 59 -7.59 -1.52 0.84
C ASP A 59 -8.31 -1.93 -0.45
N ALA A 60 -7.84 -1.47 -1.61
CA ALA A 60 -8.39 -1.84 -2.90
C ALA A 60 -8.19 -3.35 -3.20
N ILE A 61 -7.02 -3.90 -2.85
CA ILE A 61 -6.75 -5.35 -2.99
C ILE A 61 -7.71 -6.15 -2.10
N GLU A 62 -7.93 -5.72 -0.85
CA GLU A 62 -8.86 -6.39 0.06
C GLU A 62 -10.30 -6.37 -0.47
N GLN A 63 -10.76 -5.24 -1.01
CA GLN A 63 -12.08 -5.13 -1.62
C GLN A 63 -12.25 -6.12 -2.79
N VAL A 64 -11.25 -6.21 -3.67
CA VAL A 64 -11.28 -7.17 -4.79
C VAL A 64 -11.38 -8.61 -4.29
N GLU A 65 -10.59 -8.99 -3.28
CA GLU A 65 -10.66 -10.34 -2.70
C GLU A 65 -12.04 -10.66 -2.10
N GLN A 66 -12.64 -9.71 -1.38
CA GLN A 66 -13.96 -9.89 -0.77
C GLN A 66 -15.05 -10.09 -1.83
N PHE A 67 -15.04 -9.29 -2.90
CA PHE A 67 -16.00 -9.44 -4.00
C PHE A 67 -15.81 -10.74 -4.77
N SER A 68 -14.56 -11.17 -4.98
CA SER A 68 -14.28 -12.46 -5.61
C SER A 68 -14.83 -13.63 -4.78
N GLN A 69 -14.68 -13.59 -3.45
CA GLN A 69 -15.19 -14.64 -2.56
C GLN A 69 -16.73 -14.65 -2.45
N GLN A 70 -17.38 -13.47 -2.48
CA GLN A 70 -18.84 -13.38 -2.47
C GLN A 70 -19.48 -13.92 -3.76
N GLY A 71 -18.85 -13.69 -4.92
CA GLY A 71 -19.32 -14.22 -6.21
C GLY A 71 -19.36 -15.75 -6.27
N GLU A 72 -18.40 -16.42 -5.62
CA GLU A 72 -18.33 -17.89 -5.55
C GLU A 72 -19.38 -18.49 -4.59
N SER A 73 -19.74 -17.77 -3.51
CA SER A 73 -20.74 -18.24 -2.54
C SER A 73 -22.20 -18.20 -3.05
N SER A 74 -22.49 -17.39 -4.07
CA SER A 74 -23.85 -17.18 -4.58
C SER A 74 -24.31 -18.19 -5.64
N HIS A 75 -23.42 -19.08 -6.11
CA HIS A 75 -23.75 -20.13 -7.11
C HIS A 75 -23.99 -21.53 -6.49
N GLY A 76 -24.08 -21.63 -5.16
CA GLY A 76 -24.14 -22.89 -4.43
C GLY A 76 -25.49 -23.24 -3.80
N THR A 77 -26.63 -23.01 -4.46
CA THR A 77 -27.92 -23.63 -4.07
C THR A 77 -28.82 -23.78 -5.27
N GLY A 78 -28.73 -24.94 -5.92
CA GLY A 78 -29.65 -25.41 -6.95
C GLY A 78 -29.64 -26.94 -6.95
N ASN A 79 -30.26 -27.54 -5.94
CA ASN A 79 -30.66 -28.94 -5.92
C ASN A 79 -32.15 -29.04 -6.18
#